data_AF-A0A0G4LPM6-F1
#
_entry.id   AF-A0A0G4LPM6-F1
#
_cell.length_a   1.000
_cell.length_b   1.000
_cell.length_c   1.000
_cell.angle_alpha   90.00
_cell.angle_beta   90.00
_cell.angle_gamma   90.00
#
_symmetry.space_group_name_H-M   'P 1'
#
loop_
_entity.id
_entity.type
_entity.pdbx_description
1 polymer ?
#
loop_
_entity_poly.entity_id
_entity_poly.type
_entity_poly.pdbx_seq_one_letter_code
_entity_poly.pdbx_strand_id
1 'polypeptide(L)'
;MIHPGYGFLSENAGFARNVEKAGLIFVGPSPDVIDSLGDKVSARKLAIAADVPVVPGTEGAVATFEEVRTFTDQYGFPIIIKAAYGGGGRGMRVVREQESLKESFERATSEAKSAFGNGTVFVERFLDKPKHIEVQLLGDNHGNIVHLYERDCSVQRRHQKVVEIAPAKDLPVETRDAILADAVKLARSVNYRNAGTAEFLVDQQNRYYFIEINPRIQVEHTITEEITGIDIVAAQIQIAAGATLDQLGLTQDRISTRGFAIQCRITTEDPAKGFQPDTGKLEVYRSAGGNGVRLDGGNGFAGAVITPYYDSMLVKCTCQGSTYEIARRKMLRALVEFRIRGVKTNIPFLASLLTHPTFIDGNCWTTFIDDTPQLFDLVGSQNRAQKLLSYLGDIAVNGSRIKGQVGEPKFKGDIIQPILLNPDGSRLDTSAPATKGWRQILLDQGPKAFAKAVRDYKGCLLMDTTWRDAHQSLLASSRARSAKWRPSGTMPE
;
A
#
# COMPACT_ATOMS: atom_id res chain seq x y z
N MET A 1 20.08 10.04 -26.77
CA MET A 1 19.57 8.78 -26.16
C MET A 1 18.13 8.99 -25.71
N ILE A 2 17.33 7.93 -25.62
CA ILE A 2 15.94 7.96 -25.13
C ILE A 2 15.81 6.91 -24.01
N HIS A 3 15.38 7.34 -22.83
CA HIS A 3 15.04 6.44 -21.73
C HIS A 3 13.52 6.26 -21.68
N PRO A 4 13.00 5.03 -21.84
CA PRO A 4 11.55 4.82 -21.96
C PRO A 4 10.83 4.72 -20.60
N GLY A 5 11.53 4.86 -19.47
CA GLY A 5 11.00 4.56 -18.14
C GLY A 5 10.42 3.14 -18.06
N TYR A 6 9.20 3.05 -17.55
CA TYR A 6 8.42 1.82 -17.46
C TYR A 6 6.99 2.06 -17.96
N GLY A 7 6.32 0.99 -18.43
CA GLY A 7 5.03 1.11 -19.09
C GLY A 7 5.13 1.85 -20.43
N PHE A 8 3.99 2.27 -20.99
CA PHE A 8 3.92 2.94 -22.29
C PHE A 8 4.66 2.16 -23.41
N LEU A 9 5.82 2.65 -23.85
CA LEU A 9 6.60 2.10 -24.97
C LEU A 9 7.88 1.37 -24.51
N SER A 10 8.07 1.17 -23.21
CA SER A 10 9.30 0.57 -22.65
C SER A 10 9.57 -0.87 -23.08
N GLU A 11 8.52 -1.62 -23.40
CA GLU A 11 8.60 -3.01 -23.85
C GLU A 11 8.23 -3.14 -25.34
N ASN A 12 8.20 -2.02 -26.08
CA ASN A 12 7.84 -2.03 -27.48
C ASN A 12 9.11 -2.16 -28.34
N ALA A 13 9.36 -3.36 -28.87
CA ALA A 13 10.51 -3.61 -29.73
C ALA A 13 10.51 -2.74 -30.99
N GLY A 14 9.34 -2.50 -31.59
CA GLY A 14 9.21 -1.62 -32.77
C GLY A 14 9.67 -0.19 -32.49
N PHE A 15 9.34 0.36 -31.32
CA PHE A 15 9.81 1.65 -30.85
C PHE A 15 11.33 1.64 -30.68
N ALA A 16 11.89 0.65 -29.97
CA ALA A 16 13.34 0.52 -29.80
C ALA A 16 14.08 0.44 -31.14
N ARG A 17 13.60 -0.36 -32.11
CA ARG A 17 14.16 -0.42 -33.47
C ARG A 17 14.13 0.94 -34.16
N ASN A 18 13.03 1.69 -34.04
CA ASN A 18 12.90 2.98 -34.68
C ASN A 18 13.82 4.04 -34.06
N VAL A 19 14.02 4.00 -32.74
CA VAL A 19 14.99 4.84 -32.03
C VAL A 19 16.41 4.56 -32.52
N GLU A 20 16.82 3.29 -32.58
CA GLU A 20 18.14 2.89 -33.06
C GLU A 20 18.34 3.23 -34.55
N LYS A 21 17.32 3.02 -35.40
CA LYS A 21 17.34 3.43 -36.83
C LYS A 21 17.48 4.94 -37.03
N ALA A 22 16.97 5.74 -36.09
CA ALA A 22 17.12 7.19 -36.12
C ALA A 22 18.52 7.66 -35.65
N GLY A 23 19.43 6.75 -35.31
CA GLY A 23 20.77 7.07 -34.80
C GLY A 23 20.78 7.49 -33.32
N LEU A 24 19.69 7.23 -32.59
CA LEU A 24 19.59 7.50 -31.16
C LEU A 24 19.83 6.23 -30.35
N ILE A 25 20.46 6.36 -29.19
CA ILE A 25 20.64 5.25 -28.24
C ILE A 25 19.33 5.00 -27.48
N PHE A 26 18.82 3.77 -27.53
CA PHE A 26 17.73 3.31 -26.66
C PHE A 26 18.29 2.82 -25.32
N VAL A 27 17.85 3.41 -24.20
CA VAL A 27 18.28 3.00 -22.85
C VAL A 27 17.46 1.81 -22.40
N GLY A 28 17.90 0.61 -22.79
CA GLY A 28 17.24 -0.65 -22.50
C GLY A 28 17.90 -1.82 -23.24
N PRO A 29 17.29 -3.02 -23.21
CA PRO A 29 17.76 -4.17 -23.98
C PRO A 29 17.73 -3.91 -25.49
N SER A 30 18.33 -4.80 -26.28
CA SER A 30 18.21 -4.73 -27.74
C SER A 30 16.77 -5.07 -28.19
N PRO A 31 16.31 -4.59 -29.35
CA PRO A 31 14.96 -4.88 -29.81
C PRO A 31 14.67 -6.37 -29.99
N ASP A 32 15.66 -7.15 -30.42
CA ASP A 32 15.51 -8.61 -30.56
C ASP A 32 15.33 -9.30 -29.19
N VAL A 33 16.01 -8.80 -28.15
CA VAL A 33 15.80 -9.28 -26.77
C VAL A 33 14.39 -8.92 -26.30
N ILE A 34 13.92 -7.70 -26.56
CA ILE A 34 12.56 -7.29 -26.21
C ILE A 34 11.52 -8.19 -26.88
N ASP A 35 11.67 -8.49 -28.17
CA ASP A 35 10.75 -9.41 -28.87
C ASP A 35 10.81 -10.84 -28.31
N SER A 36 12.01 -11.33 -27.99
CA SER A 36 12.19 -12.68 -27.45
C SER A 36 11.56 -12.86 -26.06
N LEU A 37 11.50 -11.79 -25.27
CA LEU A 37 10.97 -11.79 -23.90
C LEU A 37 9.53 -11.27 -23.81
N GLY A 38 9.03 -10.56 -24.84
CA GLY A 38 7.70 -9.95 -24.85
C GLY A 38 6.55 -10.94 -25.00
N ASP A 39 6.79 -12.13 -25.56
CA ASP A 39 5.83 -13.23 -25.56
C ASP A 39 6.14 -14.23 -24.44
N LYS A 40 5.13 -14.52 -23.61
CA LYS A 40 5.25 -15.48 -22.49
C LYS A 40 5.60 -16.88 -22.98
N VAL A 41 5.16 -17.26 -24.18
CA VAL A 41 5.50 -18.57 -24.75
C VAL A 41 6.96 -18.63 -25.17
N SER A 42 7.48 -17.58 -25.81
CA SER A 42 8.90 -17.53 -26.19
C SER A 42 9.81 -17.43 -24.96
N ALA A 43 9.44 -16.62 -23.96
CA ALA A 43 10.17 -16.52 -22.70
C ALA A 43 10.21 -17.87 -21.96
N ARG A 44 9.10 -18.61 -21.94
CA ARG A 44 9.05 -19.96 -21.34
C ARG A 44 9.93 -20.96 -22.09
N LYS A 45 9.93 -20.93 -23.43
CA LYS A 45 10.83 -21.79 -24.24
C LYS A 45 12.30 -21.48 -23.97
N LEU A 46 12.64 -20.20 -23.82
CA LEU A 46 13.99 -19.76 -23.46
C LEU A 46 14.39 -20.25 -22.07
N ALA A 47 13.49 -20.18 -21.09
CA ALA A 47 13.73 -20.70 -19.75
C ALA A 47 13.96 -22.22 -19.75
N ILE A 48 13.12 -22.99 -20.47
CA ILE A 48 13.31 -24.44 -20.62
C ILE A 48 14.64 -24.75 -21.32
N ALA A 49 14.98 -24.03 -22.39
CA ALA A 49 16.25 -24.22 -23.11
C ALA A 49 17.48 -23.83 -22.27
N ALA A 50 17.32 -22.87 -21.36
CA ALA A 50 18.33 -22.49 -20.38
C ALA A 50 18.32 -23.38 -19.13
N ASP A 51 17.51 -24.44 -19.10
CA ASP A 51 17.38 -25.35 -17.96
C ASP A 51 17.06 -24.58 -16.66
N VAL A 52 16.07 -23.69 -16.74
CA VAL A 52 15.49 -22.93 -15.63
C VAL A 52 14.08 -23.48 -15.37
N PRO A 53 13.72 -23.80 -14.12
CA PRO A 53 12.40 -24.34 -13.79
C PRO A 53 11.27 -23.41 -14.23
N VAL A 54 10.31 -23.92 -15.01
CA VAL A 54 9.07 -23.22 -15.36
C VAL A 54 7.88 -23.92 -14.73
N VAL A 55 6.74 -23.22 -14.58
CA VAL A 55 5.52 -23.85 -14.06
C VAL A 55 5.17 -25.04 -14.96
N PRO A 56 5.11 -26.27 -14.42
CA PRO A 56 4.76 -27.43 -15.23
C PRO A 56 3.38 -27.22 -15.85
N GLY A 57 3.30 -27.46 -17.15
CA GLY A 57 2.04 -27.42 -17.89
C GLY A 57 2.16 -28.28 -19.13
N THR A 58 1.02 -28.62 -19.73
CA THR A 58 1.00 -29.39 -20.98
C THR A 58 1.69 -28.60 -22.10
N GLU A 59 2.29 -29.24 -23.11
CA GLU A 59 2.96 -28.48 -24.19
C GLU A 59 1.95 -27.79 -25.14
N GLY A 60 0.71 -28.27 -25.14
CA GLY A 60 -0.39 -27.75 -25.93
C GLY A 60 -1.73 -28.03 -25.28
N ALA A 61 -2.80 -27.76 -26.03
CA ALA A 61 -4.14 -28.05 -25.56
C ALA A 61 -4.37 -29.58 -25.55
N VAL A 62 -4.90 -30.07 -24.44
CA VAL A 62 -5.27 -31.46 -24.20
C VAL A 62 -6.76 -31.65 -24.45
N ALA A 63 -7.10 -32.75 -25.11
CA ALA A 63 -8.48 -33.08 -25.49
C ALA A 63 -9.04 -34.28 -24.73
N THR A 64 -8.16 -35.08 -24.11
CA THR A 64 -8.53 -36.33 -23.45
C THR A 64 -8.22 -36.32 -21.96
N PHE A 65 -9.04 -37.03 -21.18
CA PHE A 65 -8.81 -37.20 -19.74
C PHE A 65 -7.51 -37.95 -19.43
N GLU A 66 -7.07 -38.85 -20.31
CA GLU A 66 -5.83 -39.63 -20.11
C GLU A 66 -4.58 -38.77 -20.17
N GLU A 67 -4.54 -37.76 -21.04
CA GLU A 67 -3.46 -36.76 -21.09
C GLU A 67 -3.37 -35.98 -19.78
N VAL A 68 -4.53 -35.55 -19.24
CA VAL A 68 -4.60 -34.86 -17.95
C VAL A 68 -4.16 -35.78 -16.80
N ARG A 69 -4.58 -37.05 -16.82
CA ARG A 69 -4.18 -38.04 -15.80
C ARG A 69 -2.67 -38.26 -15.81
N THR A 70 -2.08 -38.39 -16.99
CA THR A 70 -0.63 -38.57 -17.15
C THR A 70 0.13 -37.35 -16.60
N PHE A 71 -0.38 -36.14 -16.85
CA PHE A 71 0.16 -34.93 -16.27
C PHE A 71 0.07 -34.92 -14.74
N THR A 72 -1.07 -35.30 -14.16
CA THR A 72 -1.23 -35.38 -12.69
C THR A 72 -0.39 -36.48 -12.06
N ASP A 73 -0.17 -37.61 -12.76
CA ASP A 73 0.67 -38.70 -12.27
C ASP A 73 2.14 -38.28 -12.23
N GLN A 74 2.58 -37.44 -13.18
CA GLN A 74 3.94 -36.92 -13.26
C GLN A 74 4.19 -35.74 -12.30
N TYR A 75 3.28 -34.78 -12.23
CA TYR A 75 3.51 -33.50 -11.52
C TYR A 75 2.75 -33.37 -10.19
N GLY A 76 1.78 -34.24 -9.94
CA GLY A 76 0.94 -34.24 -8.75
C GLY A 76 -0.12 -33.14 -8.73
N PHE A 77 -0.84 -33.06 -7.61
CA PHE A 77 -1.83 -32.01 -7.31
C PHE A 77 -1.23 -30.89 -6.44
N PRO A 78 -1.86 -29.70 -6.38
CA PRO A 78 -3.05 -29.29 -7.13
C PRO A 78 -2.72 -28.84 -8.56
N ILE A 79 -3.70 -28.95 -9.47
CA ILE A 79 -3.60 -28.49 -10.87
C ILE A 79 -4.73 -27.50 -11.17
N ILE A 80 -4.56 -26.70 -12.22
CA ILE A 80 -5.61 -25.85 -12.77
C ILE A 80 -5.84 -26.25 -14.23
N ILE A 81 -7.10 -26.52 -14.54
CA ILE A 81 -7.59 -26.78 -15.89
C ILE A 81 -8.12 -25.46 -16.42
N LYS A 82 -7.63 -24.99 -17.56
CA LYS A 82 -8.03 -23.73 -18.21
C LYS A 82 -8.51 -24.00 -19.63
N ALA A 83 -9.56 -23.34 -20.10
CA ALA A 83 -9.94 -23.41 -21.52
C ALA A 83 -8.83 -22.85 -22.43
N ALA A 84 -8.47 -23.55 -23.50
CA ALA A 84 -7.37 -23.15 -24.38
C ALA A 84 -7.65 -21.83 -25.15
N TYR A 85 -8.93 -21.52 -25.40
CA TYR A 85 -9.38 -20.34 -26.16
C TYR A 85 -10.23 -19.38 -25.32
N GLY A 86 -10.21 -19.53 -23.99
CA GLY A 86 -11.07 -18.76 -23.08
C GLY A 86 -10.35 -17.61 -22.37
N GLY A 87 -11.00 -16.44 -22.30
CA GLY A 87 -10.55 -15.27 -21.53
C GLY A 87 -11.56 -14.85 -20.46
N GLY A 88 -11.08 -14.27 -19.36
CA GLY A 88 -11.94 -13.60 -18.37
C GLY A 88 -12.54 -14.46 -17.26
N GLY A 89 -11.87 -15.53 -16.81
CA GLY A 89 -12.32 -16.28 -15.61
C GLY A 89 -13.23 -17.48 -15.89
N ARG A 90 -13.76 -17.60 -17.11
CA ARG A 90 -14.75 -18.64 -17.49
C ARG A 90 -14.04 -19.89 -18.04
N GLY A 91 -14.41 -21.08 -17.58
CA GLY A 91 -13.77 -22.34 -17.98
C GLY A 91 -12.42 -22.62 -17.30
N MET A 92 -12.20 -22.08 -16.10
CA MET A 92 -11.04 -22.43 -15.26
C MET A 92 -11.49 -23.17 -14.00
N ARG A 93 -10.85 -24.29 -13.68
CA ARG A 93 -11.13 -25.06 -12.45
C ARG A 93 -9.84 -25.52 -11.79
N VAL A 94 -9.76 -25.28 -10.49
CA VAL A 94 -8.68 -25.81 -9.64
C VAL A 94 -9.10 -27.18 -9.16
N VAL A 95 -8.24 -28.17 -9.39
CA VAL A 95 -8.41 -29.56 -8.96
C VAL A 95 -7.36 -29.84 -7.90
N ARG A 96 -7.80 -30.16 -6.69
CA ARG A 96 -6.90 -30.40 -5.54
C ARG A 96 -6.64 -31.89 -5.27
N GLU A 97 -7.54 -32.76 -5.73
CA GLU A 97 -7.51 -34.19 -5.41
C GLU A 97 -7.96 -35.02 -6.61
N GLN A 98 -7.42 -36.24 -6.72
CA GLN A 98 -7.66 -37.16 -7.84
C GLN A 98 -9.15 -37.47 -8.07
N GLU A 99 -9.93 -37.59 -7.00
CA GLU A 99 -11.37 -37.92 -7.06
C GLU A 99 -12.16 -36.87 -7.85
N SER A 100 -11.76 -35.60 -7.72
CA SER A 100 -12.40 -34.46 -8.38
C SER A 100 -11.93 -34.23 -9.82
N LEU A 101 -10.91 -34.96 -10.29
CA LEU A 101 -10.26 -34.71 -11.58
C LEU A 101 -11.20 -34.94 -12.77
N LYS A 102 -11.90 -36.08 -12.77
CA LYS A 102 -12.76 -36.47 -13.90
C LYS A 102 -13.93 -35.52 -14.07
N GLU A 103 -14.65 -35.23 -12.98
CA GLU A 103 -15.76 -34.28 -13.00
C GLU A 103 -15.29 -32.87 -13.41
N SER A 104 -14.17 -32.41 -12.85
CA SER A 104 -13.63 -31.08 -13.15
C SER A 104 -13.21 -30.94 -14.61
N PHE A 105 -12.61 -31.98 -15.19
CA PHE A 105 -12.23 -32.00 -16.60
C PHE A 105 -13.46 -31.97 -17.53
N GLU A 106 -14.46 -32.83 -17.28
CA GLU A 106 -15.69 -32.88 -18.09
C GLU A 106 -16.44 -31.55 -18.03
N ARG A 107 -16.52 -30.92 -16.85
CA ARG A 107 -17.17 -29.60 -16.68
C ARG A 107 -16.38 -28.49 -17.35
N ALA A 108 -15.05 -28.45 -17.22
CA ALA A 108 -14.21 -27.46 -17.89
C ALA A 108 -14.31 -27.56 -19.42
N THR A 109 -14.27 -28.78 -19.95
CA THR A 109 -14.44 -29.07 -21.39
C THR A 109 -15.84 -28.66 -21.89
N SER A 110 -16.89 -28.96 -21.12
CA SER A 110 -18.27 -28.58 -21.46
C SER A 110 -18.48 -27.07 -21.46
N GLU A 111 -17.96 -26.37 -20.44
CA GLU A 111 -17.99 -24.90 -20.38
C GLU A 111 -17.19 -24.26 -21.52
N ALA A 112 -16.00 -24.79 -21.81
CA ALA A 112 -15.17 -24.32 -22.92
C ALA A 112 -15.89 -24.48 -24.27
N LYS A 113 -16.52 -25.63 -24.50
CA LYS A 113 -17.32 -25.90 -25.69
C LYS A 113 -18.55 -25.00 -25.79
N SER A 114 -19.25 -24.77 -24.68
CA SER A 114 -20.45 -23.92 -24.65
C SER A 114 -20.13 -22.43 -24.83
N ALA A 115 -18.99 -21.96 -24.30
CA ALA A 115 -18.64 -20.55 -24.34
C ALA A 115 -17.81 -20.16 -25.58
N PHE A 116 -16.96 -21.06 -26.08
CA PHE A 116 -15.96 -20.76 -27.11
C PHE A 116 -16.02 -21.70 -28.32
N GLY A 117 -16.97 -22.64 -28.37
CA GLY A 117 -17.15 -23.58 -29.49
C GLY A 117 -16.09 -24.69 -29.57
N ASN A 118 -15.06 -24.63 -28.73
CA ASN A 118 -13.95 -25.58 -28.69
C ASN A 118 -13.76 -26.09 -27.25
N GLY A 119 -13.82 -27.41 -27.06
CA GLY A 119 -13.70 -28.07 -25.75
C GLY A 119 -12.27 -28.35 -25.30
N THR A 120 -11.26 -27.91 -26.05
CA THR A 120 -9.86 -28.13 -25.68
C THR A 120 -9.47 -27.31 -24.46
N VAL A 121 -8.74 -27.95 -23.55
CA VAL A 121 -8.28 -27.34 -22.29
C VAL A 121 -6.77 -27.43 -22.18
N PHE A 122 -6.19 -26.68 -21.28
CA PHE A 122 -4.78 -26.68 -20.93
C PHE A 122 -4.65 -26.95 -19.44
N VAL A 123 -3.63 -27.70 -19.05
CA VAL A 123 -3.43 -28.07 -17.65
C VAL A 123 -2.10 -27.53 -17.18
N GLU A 124 -2.12 -26.85 -16.03
CA GLU A 124 -0.93 -26.36 -15.36
C GLU A 124 -0.94 -26.81 -13.90
N ARG A 125 0.25 -26.89 -13.31
CA ARG A 125 0.36 -26.98 -11.85
C ARG A 125 -0.28 -25.73 -11.25
N PHE A 126 -1.21 -25.94 -10.31
CA PHE A 126 -1.76 -24.84 -9.53
C PHE A 126 -0.79 -24.59 -8.37
N LEU A 127 -0.32 -23.36 -8.25
CA LEU A 127 0.49 -22.96 -7.12
C LEU A 127 -0.46 -22.40 -6.07
N ASP A 128 -0.58 -23.12 -4.95
CA ASP A 128 -1.41 -22.70 -3.82
C ASP A 128 -0.65 -21.69 -2.96
N LYS A 129 -1.21 -20.49 -2.81
CA LYS A 129 -0.61 -19.37 -2.07
C LYS A 129 0.87 -19.14 -2.41
N PRO A 130 1.24 -18.93 -3.69
CA PRO A 130 2.62 -18.69 -4.05
C PRO A 130 3.07 -17.32 -3.55
N LYS A 131 4.37 -17.22 -3.32
CA LYS A 131 5.09 -15.95 -3.25
C LYS A 131 5.48 -15.52 -4.66
N HIS A 132 5.50 -14.22 -4.88
CA HIS A 132 6.03 -13.62 -6.10
C HIS A 132 7.38 -13.01 -5.77
N ILE A 133 8.45 -13.69 -6.20
CA ILE A 133 9.83 -13.27 -5.98
C ILE A 133 10.41 -12.85 -7.32
N GLU A 134 11.14 -11.75 -7.34
CA GLU A 134 11.73 -11.24 -8.57
C GLU A 134 13.17 -10.80 -8.36
N VAL A 135 14.01 -10.96 -9.39
CA VAL A 135 15.46 -10.68 -9.31
C VAL A 135 15.80 -9.51 -10.20
N GLN A 136 16.45 -8.50 -9.62
CA GLN A 136 16.98 -7.39 -10.37
C GLN A 136 18.24 -7.79 -11.13
N LEU A 137 18.27 -7.53 -12.44
CA LEU A 137 19.40 -7.80 -13.32
C LEU A 137 19.97 -6.49 -13.86
N LEU A 138 21.29 -6.48 -14.07
CA LEU A 138 22.01 -5.48 -14.85
C LEU A 138 22.98 -6.19 -15.79
N GLY A 139 22.90 -5.89 -17.09
CA GLY A 139 23.84 -6.38 -18.10
C GLY A 139 24.52 -5.25 -18.87
N ASP A 140 25.79 -5.38 -19.23
CA ASP A 140 26.49 -4.44 -20.12
C ASP A 140 26.55 -4.90 -21.58
N ASN A 141 27.19 -4.09 -22.44
CA ASN A 141 27.39 -4.41 -23.86
C ASN A 141 28.45 -5.50 -24.12
N HIS A 142 29.13 -5.98 -23.08
CA HIS A 142 30.25 -6.92 -23.18
C HIS A 142 29.88 -8.32 -22.68
N GLY A 143 28.60 -8.55 -22.35
CA GLY A 143 28.09 -9.84 -21.87
C GLY A 143 28.29 -10.06 -20.38
N ASN A 144 28.73 -9.04 -19.63
CA ASN A 144 28.76 -9.11 -18.17
C ASN A 144 27.36 -8.89 -17.64
N ILE A 145 26.92 -9.77 -16.73
CA ILE A 145 25.61 -9.71 -16.07
C ILE A 145 25.79 -9.95 -14.59
N VAL A 146 25.15 -9.11 -13.78
CA VAL A 146 25.07 -9.23 -12.31
C VAL A 146 23.63 -9.15 -11.84
N HIS A 147 23.36 -9.73 -10.67
CA HIS A 147 22.09 -9.54 -9.96
C HIS A 147 22.25 -8.54 -8.81
N LEU A 148 21.21 -7.76 -8.55
CA LEU A 148 21.10 -6.87 -7.40
C LEU A 148 20.15 -7.44 -6.33
N TYR A 149 20.22 -8.75 -6.14
CA TYR A 149 19.37 -9.53 -5.24
C TYR A 149 17.89 -9.53 -5.65
N GLU A 150 17.06 -10.10 -4.79
CA GLU A 150 15.64 -10.31 -5.00
C GLU A 150 14.75 -9.29 -4.27
N ARG A 151 13.50 -9.21 -4.73
CA ARG A 151 12.40 -8.51 -4.07
C ARG A 151 11.23 -9.47 -3.88
N ASP A 152 10.54 -9.31 -2.76
CA ASP A 152 9.25 -9.96 -2.50
C ASP A 152 8.12 -9.00 -2.88
N CYS A 153 7.40 -9.37 -3.94
CA CYS A 153 6.26 -8.64 -4.50
C CYS A 153 4.96 -9.43 -4.31
N SER A 154 4.89 -10.30 -3.29
CA SER A 154 3.75 -11.18 -3.01
C SER A 154 2.52 -10.44 -2.52
N VAL A 155 2.66 -9.22 -1.98
CA VAL A 155 1.51 -8.44 -1.53
C VAL A 155 0.82 -7.80 -2.73
N GLN A 156 -0.19 -8.51 -3.24
CA GLN A 156 -0.93 -8.16 -4.45
C GLN A 156 -2.43 -8.09 -4.19
N ARG A 157 -3.11 -7.29 -5.01
CA ARG A 157 -4.56 -7.25 -5.11
C ARG A 157 -4.93 -7.45 -6.57
N ARG A 158 -5.74 -8.47 -6.90
CA ARG A 158 -6.13 -8.76 -8.30
C ARG A 158 -4.92 -8.79 -9.26
N HIS A 159 -3.82 -9.43 -8.83
CA HIS A 159 -2.54 -9.53 -9.56
C HIS A 159 -1.78 -8.21 -9.77
N GLN A 160 -2.20 -7.12 -9.11
CA GLN A 160 -1.43 -5.88 -9.06
C GLN A 160 -0.62 -5.86 -7.78
N LYS A 161 0.70 -5.69 -7.89
CA LYS A 161 1.58 -5.43 -6.74
C LYS A 161 1.04 -4.24 -5.95
N VAL A 162 1.21 -4.21 -4.63
CA VAL A 162 0.77 -3.09 -3.77
C VAL A 162 1.89 -2.63 -2.84
N VAL A 163 2.55 -3.61 -2.20
CA VAL A 163 3.68 -3.40 -1.30
C VAL A 163 4.78 -4.37 -1.70
N GLU A 164 5.99 -3.84 -1.81
CA GLU A 164 7.16 -4.60 -2.22
C GLU A 164 8.25 -4.48 -1.13
N ILE A 165 8.97 -5.58 -0.90
CA ILE A 165 9.99 -5.69 0.17
C ILE A 165 11.30 -6.18 -0.45
N ALA A 166 12.43 -5.63 -0.01
CA ALA A 166 13.75 -6.15 -0.35
C ALA A 166 14.66 -6.22 0.90
N PRO A 167 15.46 -7.29 1.08
CA PRO A 167 15.34 -8.60 0.43
C PRO A 167 14.09 -9.37 0.92
N ALA A 168 13.82 -10.55 0.37
CA ALA A 168 12.73 -11.42 0.84
C ALA A 168 13.06 -11.95 2.26
N LYS A 169 12.15 -11.76 3.22
CA LYS A 169 12.41 -12.02 4.66
C LYS A 169 12.54 -13.50 4.99
N ASP A 170 11.68 -14.34 4.42
CA ASP A 170 11.47 -15.74 4.79
C ASP A 170 11.91 -16.72 3.70
N LEU A 171 12.59 -16.25 2.67
CA LEU A 171 13.14 -17.09 1.60
C LEU A 171 14.43 -17.80 2.11
N PRO A 172 14.50 -19.14 2.08
CA PRO A 172 15.72 -19.86 2.43
C PRO A 172 16.90 -19.45 1.55
N VAL A 173 18.10 -19.43 2.12
CA VAL A 173 19.31 -18.99 1.42
C VAL A 173 19.60 -19.86 0.19
N GLU A 174 19.46 -21.18 0.31
CA GLU A 174 19.65 -22.11 -0.81
C GLU A 174 18.71 -21.82 -1.98
N THR A 175 17.42 -21.58 -1.68
CA THR A 175 16.42 -21.21 -2.70
C THR A 175 16.71 -19.84 -3.29
N ARG A 176 17.11 -18.86 -2.48
CA ARG A 176 17.51 -17.53 -2.95
C ARG A 176 18.67 -17.64 -3.93
N ASP A 177 19.75 -18.32 -3.56
CA ASP A 177 20.95 -18.45 -4.39
C ASP A 177 20.66 -19.18 -5.71
N ALA A 178 19.79 -20.19 -5.68
CA ALA A 178 19.32 -20.88 -6.88
C ALA A 178 18.53 -19.95 -7.82
N ILE A 179 17.58 -19.18 -7.29
CA ILE A 179 16.80 -18.20 -8.05
C ILE A 179 17.72 -17.13 -8.67
N LEU A 180 18.69 -16.61 -7.91
CA LEU A 180 19.64 -15.60 -8.37
C LEU A 180 20.54 -16.14 -9.50
N ALA A 181 21.04 -17.38 -9.35
CA ALA A 181 21.86 -18.04 -10.34
C ALA A 181 21.08 -18.29 -11.65
N ASP A 182 19.85 -18.79 -11.55
CA ASP A 182 19.00 -19.05 -12.72
C ASP A 182 18.56 -17.77 -13.43
N ALA A 183 18.30 -16.68 -12.68
CA ALA A 183 18.02 -15.38 -13.28
C ALA A 183 19.21 -14.86 -14.11
N VAL A 184 20.44 -14.98 -13.59
CA VAL A 184 21.66 -14.61 -14.33
C VAL A 184 21.91 -15.54 -15.51
N LYS A 185 21.67 -16.85 -15.36
CA LYS A 185 21.78 -17.86 -16.44
C LYS A 185 20.84 -17.53 -17.60
N LEU A 186 19.59 -17.20 -17.29
CA LEU A 186 18.57 -16.82 -18.29
C LEU A 186 18.92 -15.49 -18.97
N ALA A 187 19.39 -14.50 -18.23
CA ALA A 187 19.83 -13.23 -18.81
C ALA A 187 21.05 -13.42 -19.74
N ARG A 188 21.98 -14.31 -19.38
CA ARG A 188 23.15 -14.64 -20.21
C ARG A 188 22.76 -15.35 -21.51
N SER A 189 21.76 -16.23 -21.48
CA SER A 189 21.35 -16.99 -22.68
C SER A 189 20.80 -16.09 -23.80
N VAL A 190 20.26 -14.92 -23.45
CA VAL A 190 19.73 -13.93 -24.40
C VAL A 190 20.65 -12.73 -24.64
N ASN A 191 21.89 -12.74 -24.09
CA ASN A 191 22.80 -11.59 -24.11
C ASN A 191 22.11 -10.31 -23.60
N TYR A 192 21.46 -10.41 -22.45
CA TYR A 192 20.67 -9.33 -21.88
C TYR A 192 21.53 -8.07 -21.62
N ARG A 193 21.02 -6.91 -22.04
CA ARG A 193 21.64 -5.59 -21.86
C ARG A 193 20.74 -4.70 -21.01
N ASN A 194 21.37 -3.81 -20.23
CA ASN A 194 20.72 -2.79 -19.40
C ASN A 194 20.00 -3.40 -18.18
N ALA A 195 19.05 -2.69 -17.57
CA ALA A 195 18.29 -3.19 -16.42
C ALA A 195 17.06 -3.99 -16.85
N GLY A 196 16.83 -5.09 -16.12
CA GLY A 196 15.65 -5.93 -16.26
C GLY A 196 15.33 -6.66 -14.98
N THR A 197 14.19 -7.33 -14.95
CA THR A 197 13.79 -8.15 -13.80
C THR A 197 13.29 -9.51 -14.26
N ALA A 198 13.83 -10.58 -13.69
CA ALA A 198 13.27 -11.93 -13.84
C ALA A 198 12.29 -12.24 -12.71
N GLU A 199 11.05 -12.60 -13.04
CA GLU A 199 9.99 -12.90 -12.07
C GLU A 199 9.77 -14.42 -11.91
N PHE A 200 9.56 -14.83 -10.66
CA PHE A 200 9.38 -16.22 -10.25
C PHE A 200 8.20 -16.36 -9.28
N LEU A 201 7.49 -17.48 -9.36
CA LEU A 201 6.59 -17.92 -8.30
C LEU A 201 7.29 -18.94 -7.42
N VAL A 202 7.27 -18.73 -6.12
CA VAL A 202 7.81 -19.66 -5.13
C VAL A 202 6.64 -20.27 -4.36
N ASP A 203 6.56 -21.59 -4.32
CA ASP A 203 5.52 -22.28 -3.56
C ASP A 203 5.89 -22.44 -2.08
N GLN A 204 4.95 -22.98 -1.28
CA GLN A 204 5.16 -23.21 0.15
C GLN A 204 6.24 -24.25 0.47
N GLN A 205 6.68 -25.04 -0.51
CA GLN A 205 7.76 -26.01 -0.38
C GLN A 205 9.10 -25.44 -0.86
N ASN A 206 9.18 -24.12 -1.09
CA ASN A 206 10.34 -23.39 -1.59
C ASN A 206 10.82 -23.85 -2.97
N ARG A 207 9.92 -24.45 -3.78
CA ARG A 207 10.18 -24.68 -5.20
C ARG A 207 9.82 -23.43 -5.97
N TYR A 208 10.68 -23.02 -6.88
CA TYR A 208 10.51 -21.80 -7.66
C TYR A 208 10.26 -22.12 -9.13
N TYR A 209 9.52 -21.23 -9.79
CA TYR A 209 9.10 -21.39 -11.17
C TYR A 209 9.16 -20.04 -11.87
N PHE A 210 9.91 -19.96 -12.97
CA PHE A 210 10.01 -18.78 -13.82
C PHE A 210 8.67 -18.43 -14.46
N ILE A 211 8.36 -17.12 -14.52
CA ILE A 211 7.15 -16.57 -15.14
C ILE A 211 7.51 -15.76 -16.38
N GLU A 212 8.31 -14.71 -16.20
CA GLU A 212 8.60 -13.72 -17.23
C GLU A 212 9.86 -12.92 -16.89
N ILE A 213 10.47 -12.28 -17.89
CA ILE A 213 11.44 -11.20 -17.68
C ILE A 213 10.78 -9.91 -18.13
N ASN A 214 10.76 -8.91 -17.26
CA ASN A 214 10.39 -7.54 -17.60
C ASN A 214 11.64 -6.85 -18.20
N PRO A 215 11.67 -6.53 -19.52
CA PRO A 215 12.87 -6.03 -20.19
C PRO A 215 13.07 -4.52 -19.97
N ARG A 216 12.90 -4.04 -18.74
CA ARG A 216 12.91 -2.61 -18.37
C ARG A 216 13.10 -2.42 -16.86
N ILE A 217 13.25 -1.17 -16.45
CA ILE A 217 13.15 -0.81 -15.03
C ILE A 217 11.72 -1.05 -14.51
N GLN A 218 11.60 -1.39 -13.23
CA GLN A 218 10.31 -1.56 -12.55
C GLN A 218 10.04 -0.44 -11.55
N VAL A 219 8.81 -0.34 -11.08
CA VAL A 219 8.38 0.74 -10.17
C VAL A 219 9.10 0.62 -8.83
N GLU A 220 9.32 -0.61 -8.40
CA GLU A 220 9.95 -1.12 -7.18
C GLU A 220 11.48 -1.26 -7.24
N HIS A 221 12.15 -0.71 -8.26
CA HIS A 221 13.62 -0.66 -8.27
C HIS A 221 14.18 0.07 -7.03
N THR A 222 13.43 1.04 -6.49
CA THR A 222 13.86 1.90 -5.37
C THR A 222 14.27 1.10 -4.13
N ILE A 223 13.58 0.00 -3.79
CA ILE A 223 13.92 -0.82 -2.62
C ILE A 223 15.22 -1.58 -2.82
N THR A 224 15.54 -1.97 -4.06
CA THR A 224 16.84 -2.56 -4.41
C THR A 224 17.96 -1.55 -4.29
N GLU A 225 17.74 -0.31 -4.75
CA GLU A 225 18.73 0.77 -4.59
C GLU A 225 19.01 1.07 -3.12
N GLU A 226 17.97 1.13 -2.27
CA GLU A 226 18.13 1.39 -0.84
C GLU A 226 18.94 0.30 -0.11
N ILE A 227 18.74 -0.98 -0.45
CA ILE A 227 19.48 -2.06 0.22
C ILE A 227 20.89 -2.26 -0.34
N THR A 228 21.14 -1.95 -1.61
CA THR A 228 22.45 -2.17 -2.25
C THR A 228 23.33 -0.92 -2.30
N GLY A 229 22.73 0.27 -2.23
CA GLY A 229 23.40 1.55 -2.45
C GLY A 229 23.75 1.83 -3.92
N ILE A 230 23.21 1.07 -4.86
CA ILE A 230 23.47 1.19 -6.29
C ILE A 230 22.34 1.96 -6.94
N ASP A 231 22.66 3.05 -7.65
CA ASP A 231 21.72 3.80 -8.48
C ASP A 231 21.52 3.08 -9.82
N ILE A 232 20.37 2.42 -9.97
CA ILE A 232 20.04 1.59 -11.13
C ILE A 232 19.82 2.48 -12.34
N VAL A 233 19.11 3.60 -12.21
CA VAL A 233 18.81 4.50 -13.33
C VAL A 233 20.10 5.12 -13.88
N ALA A 234 21.00 5.56 -13.00
CA ALA A 234 22.31 6.07 -13.42
C ALA A 234 23.15 4.97 -14.10
N ALA A 235 23.12 3.74 -13.58
CA ALA A 235 23.78 2.60 -14.22
C ALA A 235 23.20 2.31 -15.61
N GLN A 236 21.87 2.34 -15.78
CA GLN A 236 21.22 2.17 -17.08
C GLN A 236 21.73 3.17 -18.12
N ILE A 237 21.84 4.44 -17.75
CA ILE A 237 22.32 5.51 -18.63
C ILE A 237 23.80 5.31 -18.98
N GLN A 238 24.64 4.98 -17.99
CA GLN A 238 26.08 4.75 -18.20
C GLN A 238 26.35 3.52 -19.08
N ILE A 239 25.63 2.42 -18.86
CA ILE A 239 25.69 1.22 -19.70
C ILE A 239 25.26 1.54 -21.13
N ALA A 240 24.17 2.30 -21.30
CA ALA A 240 23.71 2.74 -22.61
C ALA A 240 24.74 3.66 -23.31
N ALA A 241 25.55 4.40 -22.55
CA ALA A 241 26.66 5.20 -23.06
C ALA A 241 27.94 4.38 -23.36
N GLY A 242 27.95 3.08 -23.04
CA GLY A 242 29.06 2.16 -23.34
C GLY A 242 29.95 1.80 -22.16
N ALA A 243 29.62 2.21 -20.94
CA ALA A 243 30.37 1.78 -19.75
C ALA A 243 30.18 0.28 -19.47
N THR A 244 31.23 -0.39 -19.00
CA THR A 244 31.17 -1.78 -18.56
C THR A 244 30.81 -1.88 -17.08
N LEU A 245 30.27 -3.02 -16.64
CA LEU A 245 29.96 -3.22 -15.22
C LEU A 245 31.21 -3.11 -14.33
N ASP A 246 32.36 -3.60 -14.80
CA ASP A 246 33.64 -3.49 -14.09
C ASP A 246 34.08 -2.02 -13.91
N GLN A 247 33.90 -1.18 -14.93
CA GLN A 247 34.20 0.26 -14.85
C GLN A 247 33.30 0.97 -13.83
N LEU A 248 32.05 0.52 -13.71
CA LEU A 248 31.10 1.00 -12.71
C LEU A 248 31.36 0.41 -11.31
N GLY A 249 32.30 -0.53 -11.17
CA GLY A 249 32.58 -1.24 -9.92
C GLY A 249 31.45 -2.20 -9.50
N LEU A 250 30.60 -2.60 -10.44
CA LEU A 250 29.43 -3.45 -10.24
C LEU A 250 29.77 -4.91 -10.54
N THR A 251 30.66 -5.50 -9.74
CA THR A 251 31.01 -6.93 -9.82
C THR A 251 30.29 -7.70 -8.72
N GLN A 252 29.87 -8.94 -8.99
CA GLN A 252 28.99 -9.70 -8.10
C GLN A 252 29.55 -9.88 -6.67
N ASP A 253 30.87 -9.96 -6.53
CA ASP A 253 31.59 -10.08 -5.26
C ASP A 253 31.55 -8.80 -4.39
N ARG A 254 31.28 -7.64 -5.00
CA ARG A 254 31.24 -6.34 -4.31
C ARG A 254 29.82 -5.90 -3.95
N ILE A 255 28.81 -6.53 -4.54
CA ILE A 255 27.40 -6.20 -4.33
C ILE A 255 26.94 -6.91 -3.04
N SER A 256 26.46 -6.13 -2.08
CA SER A 256 25.98 -6.62 -0.78
C SER A 256 24.70 -5.92 -0.40
N THR A 257 23.88 -6.57 0.43
CA THR A 257 22.64 -5.97 0.96
C THR A 257 22.86 -5.40 2.36
N ARG A 258 22.18 -4.31 2.66
CA ARG A 258 22.19 -3.65 3.97
C ARG A 258 20.77 -3.42 4.47
N GLY A 259 20.38 -4.22 5.46
CA GLY A 259 19.07 -4.11 6.10
C GLY A 259 17.92 -4.53 5.19
N PHE A 260 16.78 -3.87 5.36
CA PHE A 260 15.55 -4.08 4.62
C PHE A 260 14.99 -2.76 4.12
N ALA A 261 14.35 -2.79 2.96
CA ALA A 261 13.57 -1.69 2.43
C ALA A 261 12.16 -2.15 2.08
N ILE A 262 11.18 -1.28 2.31
CA ILE A 262 9.77 -1.52 1.98
C ILE A 262 9.28 -0.33 1.15
N GLN A 263 8.61 -0.60 0.04
CA GLN A 263 7.94 0.42 -0.77
C GLN A 263 6.42 0.30 -0.62
N CYS A 264 5.75 1.43 -0.49
CA CYS A 264 4.31 1.55 -0.62
C CYS A 264 3.97 2.64 -1.63
N ARG A 265 3.01 2.36 -2.52
CA ARG A 265 2.46 3.35 -3.43
C ARG A 265 1.24 4.02 -2.82
N ILE A 266 1.33 5.34 -2.66
CA ILE A 266 0.20 6.15 -2.21
C ILE A 266 -0.59 6.57 -3.44
N THR A 267 -1.83 6.09 -3.55
CA THR A 267 -2.72 6.33 -4.68
C THR A 267 -3.97 7.10 -4.27
N THR A 268 -4.73 7.61 -5.23
CA THR A 268 -6.06 8.21 -5.00
C THR A 268 -7.20 7.20 -4.89
N GLU A 269 -6.89 5.91 -4.85
CA GLU A 269 -7.91 4.86 -4.75
C GLU A 269 -8.59 4.88 -3.39
N ASP A 270 -9.92 4.88 -3.38
CA ASP A 270 -10.73 4.82 -2.16
C ASP A 270 -11.01 3.35 -1.78
N PRO A 271 -10.38 2.79 -0.74
CA PRO A 271 -10.58 1.38 -0.39
C PRO A 271 -12.02 1.09 0.07
N ALA A 272 -12.75 2.09 0.58
CA ALA A 272 -14.16 1.94 0.97
C ALA A 272 -15.12 1.84 -0.23
N LYS A 273 -14.66 2.25 -1.42
CA LYS A 273 -15.41 2.14 -2.70
C LYS A 273 -14.75 1.14 -3.66
N GLY A 274 -14.15 0.08 -3.11
CA GLY A 274 -13.53 -0.96 -3.93
C GLY A 274 -12.31 -0.48 -4.73
N PHE A 275 -11.58 0.51 -4.21
CA PHE A 275 -10.39 1.13 -4.83
C PHE A 275 -10.68 1.91 -6.11
N GLN A 276 -11.86 2.52 -6.21
CA GLN A 276 -12.11 3.46 -7.30
C GLN A 276 -11.17 4.68 -7.15
N PRO A 277 -10.44 5.09 -8.19
CA PRO A 277 -9.56 6.24 -8.13
C PRO A 277 -10.38 7.53 -8.02
N ASP A 278 -10.11 8.30 -6.98
CA ASP A 278 -10.68 9.62 -6.77
C ASP A 278 -9.96 10.65 -7.64
N THR A 279 -10.69 11.68 -8.06
CA THR A 279 -10.19 12.74 -8.96
C THR A 279 -10.52 14.11 -8.40
N GLY A 280 -9.73 15.10 -8.76
CA GLY A 280 -9.93 16.47 -8.28
C GLY A 280 -8.64 17.15 -7.85
N LYS A 281 -8.79 18.30 -7.20
CA LYS A 281 -7.66 19.15 -6.81
C LYS A 281 -7.13 18.75 -5.43
N LEU A 282 -5.81 18.61 -5.31
CA LEU A 282 -5.12 18.50 -4.03
C LEU A 282 -5.08 19.86 -3.34
N GLU A 283 -5.86 20.01 -2.27
CA GLU A 283 -5.91 21.22 -1.44
C GLU A 283 -4.70 21.33 -0.52
N VAL A 284 -4.32 20.21 0.09
CA VAL A 284 -3.18 20.12 1.01
C VAL A 284 -2.39 18.88 0.65
N TYR A 285 -1.09 19.06 0.47
CA TYR A 285 -0.14 17.98 0.33
C TYR A 285 1.04 18.25 1.26
N ARG A 286 1.17 17.44 2.31
CA ARG A 286 2.39 17.37 3.12
C ARG A 286 2.92 15.95 3.06
N SER A 287 4.12 15.82 2.52
CA SER A 287 4.87 14.58 2.50
C SER A 287 5.48 14.26 3.85
N ALA A 288 5.76 12.98 4.08
CA ALA A 288 6.60 12.56 5.20
C ALA A 288 8.09 12.82 4.90
N GLY A 289 8.94 12.83 5.93
CA GLY A 289 10.40 12.95 5.75
C GLY A 289 11.20 12.13 6.76
N GLY A 290 12.44 12.51 7.01
CA GLY A 290 13.28 11.91 8.05
C GLY A 290 14.17 10.75 7.60
N ASN A 291 15.01 10.26 8.52
CA ASN A 291 16.07 9.31 8.23
C ASN A 291 15.57 7.95 7.71
N GLY A 292 16.05 7.54 6.53
CA GLY A 292 15.67 6.31 5.86
C GLY A 292 14.25 6.35 5.29
N VAL A 293 13.78 7.54 4.90
CA VAL A 293 12.59 7.73 4.05
C VAL A 293 13.04 8.33 2.73
N ARG A 294 12.73 7.64 1.65
CA ARG A 294 12.86 8.12 0.28
C ARG A 294 11.47 8.31 -0.30
N LEU A 295 11.28 9.44 -0.99
CA LEU A 295 10.04 9.76 -1.68
C LEU A 295 10.32 10.05 -3.14
N ASP A 296 9.65 9.30 -4.02
CA ASP A 296 9.66 9.52 -5.46
C ASP A 296 8.28 10.08 -5.84
N GLY A 297 8.21 11.39 -6.03
CA GLY A 297 6.97 12.11 -6.31
C GLY A 297 6.43 11.86 -7.72
N GLY A 298 5.13 11.56 -7.81
CA GLY A 298 4.37 11.59 -9.06
C GLY A 298 3.57 12.89 -9.15
N ASN A 299 2.24 12.79 -9.30
CA ASN A 299 1.34 13.95 -9.34
C ASN A 299 0.91 14.48 -7.95
N GLY A 300 1.57 14.03 -6.88
CA GLY A 300 1.30 14.47 -5.51
C GLY A 300 2.03 15.76 -5.15
N PHE A 301 1.49 16.92 -5.52
CA PHE A 301 1.98 18.22 -5.05
C PHE A 301 0.83 19.18 -4.73
N ALA A 302 1.11 20.23 -3.94
CA ALA A 302 0.08 21.19 -3.54
C ALA A 302 -0.50 21.92 -4.75
N GLY A 303 -1.82 21.87 -4.92
CA GLY A 303 -2.51 22.47 -6.06
C GLY A 303 -2.61 21.58 -7.30
N ALA A 304 -2.03 20.38 -7.31
CA ALA A 304 -2.14 19.43 -8.42
C ALA A 304 -3.60 19.05 -8.68
N VAL A 305 -3.93 18.83 -9.96
CA VAL A 305 -5.25 18.36 -10.38
C VAL A 305 -5.11 16.92 -10.89
N ILE A 306 -5.69 15.98 -10.16
CA ILE A 306 -5.67 14.57 -10.52
C ILE A 306 -6.78 14.30 -11.54
N THR A 307 -6.36 13.89 -12.73
CA THR A 307 -7.24 13.58 -13.87
C THR A 307 -7.57 12.08 -13.93
N PRO A 308 -8.71 11.68 -14.52
CA PRO A 308 -9.09 10.27 -14.67
C PRO A 308 -8.32 9.50 -15.76
N TYR A 309 -7.44 10.15 -16.52
CA TYR A 309 -6.84 9.57 -17.74
C TYR A 309 -5.59 8.72 -17.49
N TYR A 310 -4.94 8.89 -16.34
CA TYR A 310 -3.67 8.24 -16.01
C TYR A 310 -3.82 7.39 -14.74
N ASP A 311 -2.71 6.78 -14.30
CA ASP A 311 -2.70 6.06 -13.04
C ASP A 311 -2.98 6.99 -11.85
N SER A 312 -3.45 6.39 -10.77
CA SER A 312 -3.87 7.10 -9.55
C SER A 312 -2.70 7.41 -8.61
N MET A 313 -1.45 7.24 -9.05
CA MET A 313 -0.27 7.33 -8.20
C MET A 313 0.06 8.79 -7.84
N LEU A 314 0.15 9.05 -6.54
CA LEU A 314 0.56 10.36 -6.02
C LEU A 314 2.06 10.40 -5.71
N VAL A 315 2.55 9.41 -4.98
CA VAL A 315 3.95 9.32 -4.52
C VAL A 315 4.28 7.88 -4.16
N LYS A 316 5.51 7.46 -4.47
CA LYS A 316 6.08 6.23 -3.93
C LYS A 316 6.82 6.57 -2.65
N CYS A 317 6.48 5.88 -1.57
CA CYS A 317 7.17 6.02 -0.29
C CYS A 317 7.99 4.76 -0.06
N THR A 318 9.30 4.91 0.03
CA THR A 318 10.24 3.83 0.33
C THR A 318 10.89 4.09 1.68
N CYS A 319 10.94 3.09 2.55
CA CYS A 319 11.54 3.19 3.88
C CYS A 319 12.58 2.11 4.09
N GLN A 320 13.78 2.51 4.54
CA GLN A 320 14.91 1.62 4.83
C GLN A 320 15.14 1.51 6.34
N GLY A 321 15.42 0.29 6.82
CA GLY A 321 15.80 -0.01 8.20
C GLY A 321 16.85 -1.10 8.28
N SER A 322 17.61 -1.14 9.38
CA SER A 322 18.59 -2.21 9.62
C SER A 322 17.93 -3.58 9.84
N THR A 323 16.67 -3.61 10.27
CA THR A 323 15.84 -4.81 10.37
C THR A 323 14.50 -4.59 9.69
N TYR A 324 13.85 -5.70 9.32
CA TYR A 324 12.50 -5.69 8.74
C TYR A 324 11.51 -4.87 9.58
N GLU A 325 11.50 -5.09 10.90
CA GLU A 325 10.59 -4.38 11.82
C GLU A 325 10.87 -2.87 11.89
N ILE A 326 12.15 -2.47 11.80
CA ILE A 326 12.51 -1.04 11.75
C ILE A 326 12.01 -0.41 10.44
N ALA A 327 12.20 -1.07 9.29
CA ALA A 327 11.69 -0.59 8.01
C ALA A 327 10.15 -0.45 8.02
N ARG A 328 9.45 -1.46 8.55
CA ARG A 328 7.98 -1.46 8.70
C ARG A 328 7.48 -0.34 9.59
N ARG A 329 8.08 -0.13 10.77
CA ARG A 329 7.71 0.96 11.69
C ARG A 329 7.97 2.34 11.09
N LYS A 330 9.08 2.51 10.36
CA LYS A 330 9.38 3.76 9.64
C LYS A 330 8.34 4.04 8.56
N MET A 331 7.91 3.02 7.81
CA MET A 331 6.84 3.13 6.83
C MET A 331 5.51 3.53 7.48
N LEU A 332 5.11 2.87 8.56
CA LEU A 332 3.89 3.23 9.31
C LEU A 332 3.92 4.68 9.79
N ARG A 333 5.04 5.11 10.38
CA ARG A 333 5.20 6.51 10.82
C ARG A 333 5.16 7.48 9.64
N ALA A 334 5.75 7.13 8.48
CA ALA A 334 5.66 7.96 7.28
C ALA A 334 4.21 8.09 6.78
N LEU A 335 3.48 6.97 6.66
CA LEU A 335 2.06 6.95 6.29
C LEU A 335 1.19 7.79 7.23
N VAL A 336 1.45 7.74 8.55
CA VAL A 336 0.75 8.55 9.56
C VAL A 336 1.14 10.03 9.49
N GLU A 337 2.30 10.38 8.95
CA GLU A 337 2.78 11.75 8.81
C GLU A 337 2.19 12.44 7.56
N PHE A 338 1.91 11.69 6.49
CA PHE A 338 1.29 12.20 5.27
C PHE A 338 -0.03 12.94 5.57
N ARG A 339 -0.18 14.14 5.02
CA ARG A 339 -1.44 14.90 5.04
C ARG A 339 -1.82 15.23 3.62
N ILE A 340 -2.75 14.46 3.08
CA ILE A 340 -3.31 14.65 1.74
C ILE A 340 -4.79 15.00 1.90
N ARG A 341 -5.21 16.14 1.32
CA ARG A 341 -6.59 16.64 1.34
C ARG A 341 -7.02 17.05 -0.06
N GLY A 342 -8.33 17.00 -0.30
CA GLY A 342 -8.94 17.25 -1.61
C GLY A 342 -9.39 15.97 -2.32
N VAL A 343 -8.61 14.88 -2.17
CA VAL A 343 -8.95 13.54 -2.70
C VAL A 343 -8.81 12.48 -1.61
N LYS A 344 -9.47 11.33 -1.79
CA LYS A 344 -9.26 10.12 -1.00
C LYS A 344 -7.92 9.46 -1.35
N THR A 345 -7.43 8.64 -0.43
CA THR A 345 -6.15 7.93 -0.59
C THR A 345 -6.21 6.53 0.01
N ASN A 346 -5.39 5.62 -0.50
CA ASN A 346 -5.24 4.25 0.01
C ASN A 346 -4.45 4.14 1.34
N ILE A 347 -3.96 5.25 1.93
CA ILE A 347 -3.16 5.27 3.17
C ILE A 347 -3.77 4.46 4.32
N PRO A 348 -5.09 4.56 4.65
CA PRO A 348 -5.66 3.79 5.74
C PRO A 348 -5.57 2.27 5.52
N PHE A 349 -5.71 1.84 4.26
CA PHE A 349 -5.56 0.44 3.88
C PHE A 349 -4.11 -0.03 4.02
N LEU A 350 -3.14 0.77 3.54
CA LEU A 350 -1.71 0.47 3.71
C LEU A 350 -1.33 0.36 5.20
N ALA A 351 -1.86 1.25 6.05
CA ALA A 351 -1.62 1.17 7.49
C ALA A 351 -2.18 -0.12 8.09
N SER A 352 -3.41 -0.51 7.74
CA SER A 352 -4.04 -1.76 8.18
C SER A 352 -3.21 -2.98 7.76
N LEU A 353 -2.81 -3.04 6.49
CA LEU A 353 -1.97 -4.09 5.92
C LEU A 353 -0.64 -4.23 6.66
N LEU A 354 0.09 -3.12 6.87
CA LEU A 354 1.38 -3.14 7.56
C LEU A 354 1.26 -3.51 9.05
N THR A 355 0.09 -3.37 9.67
CA THR A 355 -0.17 -3.79 11.06
C THR A 355 -0.71 -5.22 11.19
N HIS A 356 -1.04 -5.87 10.08
CA HIS A 356 -1.59 -7.22 10.11
C HIS A 356 -0.52 -8.26 10.51
N PRO A 357 -0.82 -9.24 11.39
CA PRO A 357 0.15 -10.24 11.86
C PRO A 357 0.87 -10.97 10.72
N THR A 358 0.16 -11.40 9.68
CA THR A 358 0.74 -12.07 8.50
C THR A 358 1.84 -11.24 7.83
N PHE A 359 1.65 -9.92 7.73
CA PHE A 359 2.66 -9.03 7.15
C PHE A 359 3.85 -8.87 8.10
N ILE A 360 3.60 -8.68 9.40
CA ILE A 360 4.66 -8.58 10.42
C ILE A 360 5.56 -9.83 10.40
N ASP A 361 4.97 -11.00 10.26
CA ASP A 361 5.68 -12.28 10.20
C ASP A 361 6.41 -12.48 8.86
N GLY A 362 5.96 -11.85 7.78
CA GLY A 362 6.55 -11.94 6.43
C GLY A 362 5.99 -13.08 5.57
N ASN A 363 4.96 -13.77 6.07
CA ASN A 363 4.36 -14.95 5.44
C ASN A 363 3.25 -14.57 4.45
N CYS A 364 3.46 -13.53 3.64
CA CYS A 364 2.49 -13.07 2.64
C CYS A 364 2.52 -13.95 1.38
N TRP A 365 1.37 -14.05 0.70
CA TRP A 365 1.19 -14.75 -0.58
C TRP A 365 0.38 -13.86 -1.54
N THR A 366 0.36 -14.20 -2.83
CA THR A 366 -0.25 -13.38 -3.89
C THR A 366 -1.73 -13.04 -3.70
N THR A 367 -2.52 -13.90 -3.06
CA THR A 367 -3.94 -13.65 -2.78
C THR A 367 -4.20 -13.15 -1.35
N PHE A 368 -3.16 -12.79 -0.58
CA PHE A 368 -3.29 -12.39 0.82
C PHE A 368 -4.31 -11.26 1.04
N ILE A 369 -4.29 -10.21 0.20
CA ILE A 369 -5.24 -9.09 0.33
C ILE A 369 -6.67 -9.55 0.02
N ASP A 370 -6.83 -10.38 -1.01
CA ASP A 370 -8.15 -10.86 -1.45
C ASP A 370 -8.75 -11.86 -0.44
N ASP A 371 -7.91 -12.62 0.27
CA ASP A 371 -8.30 -13.61 1.29
C ASP A 371 -8.54 -13.00 2.69
N THR A 372 -8.22 -11.71 2.90
CA THR A 372 -8.24 -11.08 4.23
C THR A 372 -9.21 -9.88 4.29
N PRO A 373 -10.52 -10.11 4.48
CA PRO A 373 -11.53 -9.04 4.54
C PRO A 373 -11.28 -7.99 5.63
N GLN A 374 -10.61 -8.38 6.73
CA GLN A 374 -10.31 -7.51 7.87
C GLN A 374 -9.45 -6.30 7.50
N LEU A 375 -8.69 -6.37 6.39
CA LEU A 375 -7.90 -5.25 5.89
C LEU A 375 -8.76 -4.05 5.47
N PHE A 376 -10.05 -4.27 5.22
CA PHE A 376 -11.01 -3.24 4.79
C PHE A 376 -11.80 -2.60 5.95
N ASP A 377 -11.57 -3.02 7.19
CA ASP A 377 -12.14 -2.39 8.39
C ASP A 377 -11.36 -1.10 8.73
N LEU A 378 -11.49 -0.09 7.86
CA LEU A 378 -10.68 1.12 7.92
C LEU A 378 -11.06 1.99 9.12
N VAL A 379 -10.09 2.28 9.98
CA VAL A 379 -10.26 3.26 11.07
C VAL A 379 -10.31 4.67 10.48
N GLY A 380 -11.46 5.32 10.58
CA GLY A 380 -11.65 6.70 10.14
C GLY A 380 -10.90 7.70 11.04
N SER A 381 -10.04 8.53 10.44
CA SER A 381 -9.41 9.65 11.15
C SER A 381 -10.38 10.83 11.30
N GLN A 382 -10.49 11.40 12.50
CA GLN A 382 -11.33 12.57 12.74
C GLN A 382 -10.68 13.85 12.21
N ASN A 383 -11.30 14.49 11.22
CA ASN A 383 -10.85 15.77 10.65
C ASN A 383 -11.31 16.99 11.49
N ARG A 384 -10.88 17.07 12.75
CA ARG A 384 -11.33 18.11 13.70
C ARG A 384 -10.87 19.52 13.31
N ALA A 385 -9.59 19.69 13.02
CA ALA A 385 -9.00 21.01 12.74
C ALA A 385 -9.58 21.66 11.47
N GLN A 386 -9.75 20.91 10.38
CA GLN A 386 -10.31 21.48 9.14
C GLN A 386 -11.79 21.82 9.30
N LYS A 387 -12.56 21.01 10.03
CA LYS A 387 -13.96 21.36 10.37
C LYS A 387 -14.03 22.64 11.17
N LEU A 388 -13.12 22.84 12.14
CA LEU A 388 -13.04 24.08 12.92
C LEU A 388 -12.67 25.27 12.03
N LEU A 389 -11.65 25.14 11.17
CA LEU A 389 -11.26 26.21 10.24
C LEU A 389 -12.36 26.54 9.23
N SER A 390 -13.07 25.53 8.72
CA SER A 390 -14.22 25.73 7.84
C SER A 390 -15.35 26.49 8.55
N TYR A 391 -15.63 26.15 9.81
CA TYR A 391 -16.61 26.88 10.63
C TYR A 391 -16.18 28.34 10.89
N LEU A 392 -14.90 28.58 11.22
CA LEU A 392 -14.37 29.93 11.41
C LEU A 392 -14.40 30.74 10.11
N GLY A 393 -14.06 30.12 8.97
CA GLY A 393 -14.14 30.73 7.66
C GLY A 393 -15.57 31.08 7.25
N ASP A 394 -16.53 30.19 7.49
CA ASP A 394 -17.96 30.46 7.25
C ASP A 394 -18.43 31.66 8.09
N ILE A 395 -18.07 31.72 9.37
CA ILE A 395 -18.41 32.88 10.22
C ILE A 395 -17.74 34.16 9.73
N ALA A 396 -16.48 34.10 9.29
CA ALA A 396 -15.75 35.29 8.83
C ALA A 396 -16.34 35.88 7.54
N VAL A 397 -16.78 35.04 6.61
CA VAL A 397 -17.32 35.46 5.31
C VAL A 397 -18.82 35.75 5.38
N ASN A 398 -19.59 34.84 5.95
CA ASN A 398 -21.07 34.91 5.94
C ASN A 398 -21.64 35.52 7.23
N GLY A 399 -20.81 35.78 8.23
CA GLY A 399 -21.25 36.26 9.54
C GLY A 399 -21.92 35.18 10.38
N SER A 400 -22.36 35.57 11.59
CA SER A 400 -23.14 34.66 12.44
C SER A 400 -24.53 34.45 11.87
N ARG A 401 -24.95 33.18 11.76
CA ARG A 401 -26.33 32.83 11.39
C ARG A 401 -27.35 33.13 12.50
N ILE A 402 -26.89 33.60 13.67
CA ILE A 402 -27.74 33.93 14.81
C ILE A 402 -28.34 35.32 14.62
N LYS A 403 -29.67 35.40 14.55
CA LYS A 403 -30.42 36.65 14.39
C LYS A 403 -29.98 37.69 15.43
N GLY A 404 -29.52 38.85 14.93
CA GLY A 404 -29.07 39.98 15.75
C GLY A 404 -27.57 39.98 16.12
N GLN A 405 -26.79 38.98 15.68
CA GLN A 405 -25.33 39.02 15.73
C GLN A 405 -24.79 39.50 14.38
N VAL A 406 -24.69 40.82 14.21
CA VAL A 406 -24.18 41.44 12.98
C VAL A 406 -22.90 42.21 13.31
N GLY A 407 -21.86 42.00 12.51
CA GLY A 407 -20.56 42.67 12.66
C GLY A 407 -19.60 41.98 13.66
N GLU A 408 -18.45 42.61 13.86
CA GLU A 408 -17.39 42.09 14.74
C GLU A 408 -17.83 42.02 16.21
N PRO A 409 -17.27 41.08 17.00
CA PRO A 409 -17.40 41.09 18.45
C PRO A 409 -16.96 42.44 19.02
N LYS A 410 -17.86 43.09 19.79
CA LYS A 410 -17.58 44.39 20.42
C LYS A 410 -16.53 44.31 21.54
N PHE A 411 -16.34 43.12 22.12
CA PHE A 411 -15.36 42.89 23.18
C PHE A 411 -14.02 42.48 22.56
N LYS A 412 -13.00 43.33 22.71
CA LYS A 412 -11.63 43.11 22.20
C LYS A 412 -10.58 42.97 23.30
N GLY A 413 -11.01 42.94 24.57
CA GLY A 413 -10.11 42.82 25.73
C GLY A 413 -9.84 41.36 26.10
N ASP A 414 -8.92 41.17 27.05
CA ASP A 414 -8.64 39.86 27.63
C ASP A 414 -9.80 39.41 28.53
N ILE A 415 -10.07 38.10 28.52
CA ILE A 415 -11.06 37.50 29.41
C ILE A 415 -10.44 37.43 30.81
N ILE A 416 -10.93 38.28 31.71
CA ILE A 416 -10.50 38.27 33.11
C ILE A 416 -11.24 37.13 33.81
N GLN A 417 -10.52 36.05 34.14
CA GLN A 417 -11.06 34.97 34.94
C GLN A 417 -10.87 35.29 36.43
N PRO A 418 -11.94 35.37 37.23
CA PRO A 418 -11.83 35.70 38.64
C PRO A 418 -11.08 34.59 39.39
N ILE A 419 -10.14 34.97 40.25
CA ILE A 419 -9.46 34.04 41.15
C ILE A 419 -10.40 33.79 42.33
N LEU A 420 -10.85 32.55 42.48
CA LEU A 420 -11.62 32.13 43.66
C LEU A 420 -10.66 31.93 44.82
N LEU A 421 -10.99 32.52 45.97
CA LEU A 421 -10.20 32.44 47.20
C LEU A 421 -10.97 31.67 48.27
N ASN A 422 -10.25 30.91 49.07
CA ASN A 422 -10.71 30.33 50.31
C ASN A 422 -10.91 31.42 51.38
N PRO A 423 -11.64 31.12 52.47
CA PRO A 423 -11.80 32.05 53.60
C PRO A 423 -10.48 32.51 54.25
N ASP A 424 -9.42 31.71 54.10
CA ASP A 424 -8.06 32.02 54.59
C ASP A 424 -7.21 32.86 53.61
N GLY A 425 -7.81 33.26 52.47
CA GLY A 425 -7.13 34.04 51.43
C GLY A 425 -6.27 33.22 50.47
N SER A 426 -6.15 31.91 50.66
CA SER A 426 -5.47 31.03 49.70
C SER A 426 -6.33 30.81 48.45
N ARG A 427 -5.71 30.46 47.32
CA ARG A 427 -6.44 30.17 46.08
C ARG A 427 -7.24 28.88 46.23
N LEU A 428 -8.55 28.94 45.96
CA LEU A 428 -9.41 27.77 45.95
C LEU A 428 -9.00 26.84 44.81
N ASP A 429 -8.70 25.58 45.14
CA ASP A 429 -8.44 24.55 44.15
C ASP A 429 -9.77 24.07 43.54
N THR A 430 -9.98 24.40 42.27
CA THR A 430 -11.16 24.01 41.49
C THR A 430 -10.93 22.79 40.61
N SER A 431 -9.76 22.14 40.71
CA SER A 431 -9.42 20.95 39.91
C SER A 431 -10.07 19.67 40.46
N ALA A 432 -10.37 19.65 41.76
CA ALA A 432 -11.06 18.54 42.42
C ALA A 432 -12.54 18.87 42.68
N PRO A 433 -13.45 17.88 42.59
CA PRO A 433 -14.85 18.07 42.95
C PRO A 433 -14.98 18.33 44.45
N ALA A 434 -15.91 19.22 44.83
CA ALA A 434 -16.20 19.49 46.23
C ALA A 434 -16.69 18.21 46.94
N THR A 435 -15.95 17.78 47.97
CA THR A 435 -16.23 16.55 48.73
C THR A 435 -17.22 16.74 49.87
N LYS A 436 -17.55 17.99 50.21
CA LYS A 436 -18.52 18.35 51.25
C LYS A 436 -19.56 19.29 50.68
N GLY A 437 -20.84 18.93 50.84
CA GLY A 437 -21.94 19.80 50.44
C GLY A 437 -23.29 19.13 50.50
N TRP A 438 -24.34 19.91 50.21
CA TRP A 438 -25.74 19.49 50.22
C TRP A 438 -26.04 18.30 49.29
N ARG A 439 -25.29 18.16 48.19
CA ARG A 439 -25.38 17.02 47.27
C ARG A 439 -25.07 15.68 47.94
N GLN A 440 -24.16 15.64 48.92
CA GLN A 440 -23.76 14.39 49.56
C GLN A 440 -24.89 13.80 50.40
N ILE A 441 -25.64 14.64 51.11
CA ILE A 441 -26.82 14.21 51.89
C ILE A 441 -27.87 13.57 50.97
N LEU A 442 -28.05 14.13 49.77
CA LEU A 442 -28.95 13.57 48.77
C LEU A 442 -28.48 12.21 48.24
N LEU A 443 -27.18 12.05 47.98
CA LEU A 443 -26.61 10.80 47.47
C LEU A 443 -26.59 9.68 48.52
N ASP A 444 -26.24 10.00 49.78
CA ASP A 444 -26.05 8.99 50.82
C ASP A 444 -27.35 8.63 51.56
N GLN A 445 -28.21 9.61 51.79
CA GLN A 445 -29.38 9.46 52.69
C GLN A 445 -30.72 9.66 51.96
N GLY A 446 -30.67 10.00 50.67
CA GLY A 446 -31.83 10.14 49.81
C GLY A 446 -32.61 11.45 49.97
N PRO A 447 -33.64 11.67 49.14
CA PRO A 447 -34.35 12.94 49.03
C PRO A 447 -35.13 13.34 50.29
N LYS A 448 -35.62 12.36 51.07
CA LYS A 448 -36.34 12.62 52.33
C LYS A 448 -35.42 13.21 53.39
N ALA A 449 -34.20 12.67 53.52
CA ALA A 449 -33.20 13.17 54.45
C ALA A 449 -32.69 14.55 54.03
N PHE A 450 -32.49 14.76 52.73
CA PHE A 450 -32.16 16.08 52.17
C PHE A 450 -33.22 17.13 52.52
N ALA A 451 -34.51 16.84 52.28
CA ALA A 451 -35.60 17.77 52.60
C ALA A 451 -35.69 18.07 54.10
N LYS A 452 -35.42 17.09 54.97
CA LYS A 452 -35.33 17.29 56.42
C LYS A 452 -34.16 18.21 56.77
N ALA A 453 -32.96 17.94 56.25
CA ALA A 453 -31.76 18.74 56.49
C ALA A 453 -31.93 20.21 56.04
N VAL A 454 -32.66 20.44 54.94
CA VAL A 454 -33.01 21.79 54.48
C VAL A 454 -33.95 22.51 55.45
N ARG A 455 -34.96 21.81 56.02
CA ARG A 455 -35.90 22.39 57.00
C ARG A 455 -35.24 22.69 58.34
N ASP A 456 -34.27 21.87 58.74
CA ASP A 456 -33.56 22.01 60.01
C ASP A 456 -32.48 23.12 59.96
N TYR A 457 -32.08 23.57 58.77
CA TYR A 457 -31.08 24.62 58.60
C TYR A 457 -31.63 26.01 58.95
N LYS A 458 -31.02 26.66 59.96
CA LYS A 458 -31.49 27.96 60.47
C LYS A 458 -31.13 29.17 59.60
N GLY A 459 -30.26 29.01 58.59
CA GLY A 459 -29.85 30.09 57.70
C GLY A 459 -30.67 30.17 56.41
N CYS A 460 -30.48 31.24 55.64
CA CYS A 460 -31.03 31.33 54.29
C CYS A 460 -30.18 30.48 53.33
N LEU A 461 -30.81 29.56 52.59
CA LEU A 461 -30.17 28.81 51.52
C LEU A 461 -30.30 29.58 50.20
N LEU A 462 -29.22 29.57 49.42
CA LEU A 462 -29.17 30.20 48.11
C LEU A 462 -29.04 29.13 47.03
N MET A 463 -29.82 29.29 45.96
CA MET A 463 -29.65 28.51 44.73
C MET A 463 -29.15 29.44 43.65
N ASP A 464 -27.91 29.22 43.19
CA ASP A 464 -27.35 29.99 42.09
C ASP A 464 -28.07 29.65 40.78
N THR A 465 -28.74 30.63 40.20
CA THR A 465 -29.46 30.50 38.93
C THR A 465 -28.66 31.09 37.76
N THR A 466 -27.43 31.55 37.99
CA THR A 466 -26.55 32.17 36.99
C THR A 466 -26.38 31.29 35.75
N TRP A 467 -26.28 29.98 35.95
CA TRP A 467 -26.04 29.00 34.87
C TRP A 467 -27.30 28.58 34.11
N ARG A 468 -28.50 29.05 34.50
CA ARG A 468 -29.76 28.72 33.82
C ARG A 468 -30.71 29.92 33.70
N ASP A 469 -31.34 30.31 34.80
CA ASP A 469 -32.44 31.27 34.78
C ASP A 469 -31.97 32.68 34.44
N ALA A 470 -30.83 33.10 35.02
CA ALA A 470 -30.31 34.45 34.80
C ALA A 470 -30.03 34.73 33.32
N HIS A 471 -29.38 33.81 32.60
CA HIS A 471 -29.12 33.98 31.17
C HIS A 471 -30.33 33.65 30.29
N GLN A 472 -31.30 32.88 30.78
CA GLN A 472 -32.59 32.73 30.11
C GLN A 472 -33.33 34.07 30.09
N SER A 473 -33.41 34.76 31.23
CA SER A 473 -34.06 36.07 31.36
C SER A 473 -33.30 37.18 30.61
N LEU A 474 -31.97 37.21 30.72
CA LEU A 474 -31.16 38.34 30.22
C LEU A 474 -30.55 38.11 28.82
N LEU A 475 -30.31 36.85 28.45
CA LEU A 475 -29.55 36.48 27.25
C LEU A 475 -30.31 35.48 26.33
N ALA A 476 -31.61 35.29 26.58
CA ALA A 476 -32.51 34.45 25.78
C ALA A 476 -32.07 32.97 25.65
N SER A 477 -31.37 32.43 26.66
CA SER A 477 -30.98 31.00 26.83
C SER A 477 -30.12 30.36 25.74
N SER A 478 -30.02 30.97 24.55
CA SER A 478 -29.31 30.48 23.36
C SER A 478 -27.91 31.10 23.20
N ARG A 479 -27.54 32.04 24.08
CA ARG A 479 -26.33 32.87 23.94
C ARG A 479 -25.24 32.58 24.98
N ALA A 480 -25.59 31.90 26.07
CA ALA A 480 -24.63 31.41 27.03
C ALA A 480 -24.09 30.04 26.58
N ARG A 481 -22.79 29.97 26.25
CA ARG A 481 -22.15 28.74 25.72
C ARG A 481 -21.35 28.04 26.81
N SER A 482 -21.26 26.72 26.73
CA SER A 482 -20.46 25.86 27.62
C SER A 482 -19.02 26.37 27.82
N ALA A 483 -18.39 26.88 26.76
CA ALA A 483 -17.05 27.46 26.80
C ALA A 483 -16.89 28.67 27.76
N LYS A 484 -17.97 29.40 28.06
CA LYS A 484 -17.94 30.51 29.05
C LYS A 484 -18.08 30.01 30.49
N TRP A 485 -18.60 28.81 30.68
CA TRP A 485 -18.87 28.21 31.99
C TRP A 485 -17.74 27.28 32.44
N ARG A 486 -16.88 26.82 31.50
CA ARG A 486 -15.68 26.01 31.78
C ARG A 486 -14.45 26.61 31.09
N PRO A 487 -13.77 27.58 31.73
CA PRO A 487 -12.57 28.18 31.15
C PRO A 487 -11.35 27.24 31.21
N SER A 488 -11.34 26.24 32.10
CA SER A 488 -10.30 25.20 32.20
C SER A 488 -10.75 23.93 31.46
N GLY A 489 -10.03 23.57 30.40
CA GLY A 489 -10.30 22.44 29.51
C GLY A 489 -10.08 21.04 30.10
N THR A 490 -10.68 20.73 31.25
CA THR A 490 -10.69 19.37 31.81
C THR A 490 -12.08 18.75 31.66
N MET A 491 -12.21 17.82 30.73
CA MET A 491 -13.19 16.74 30.84
C MET A 491 -12.50 15.57 31.57
N PRO A 492 -12.98 15.14 32.74
CA PRO A 492 -13.02 13.71 33.03
C PRO A 492 -14.25 13.10 32.33
N GLU A 493 -14.06 11.91 31.75
CA GLU A 493 -15.11 11.08 31.15
C GLU A 493 -16.28 10.79 32.12
#